data_AF-A0A9W6KVB2-F1
#
_entry.id   AF-A0A9W6KVB2-F1
#
_cell.length_a   1.000
_cell.length_b   1.000
_cell.length_c   1.000
_cell.angle_alpha   90.00
_cell.angle_beta   90.00
_cell.angle_gamma   90.00
#
_symmetry.space_group_name_H-M   'P 1'
#
loop_
_entity.id
_entity.type
_entity.pdbx_description
1 polymer ?
#
loop_
_entity_poly.entity_id
_entity_poly.type
_entity_poly.pdbx_seq_one_letter_code
_entity_poly.pdbx_strand_id
1 'polypeptide(L)'
;MSADRSTAWSAALEAMELEADAVEQMLRHRELLEQAAQKMVFVPPAGIGPLPLELTDRAHLLVQRQLDLARELSIAIAGNRQQARLVNRTRREGSGGGPPPVYHDIRT
;
A
#
# COMPACT_ATOMS: atom_id res chain seq x y z
N MET A 1 -25.90 19.89 19.68
CA MET A 1 -25.89 19.30 18.33
C MET A 1 -24.54 19.45 17.59
N SER A 2 -23.73 20.49 17.80
CA SER A 2 -22.39 20.59 17.17
C SER A 2 -21.33 19.65 17.79
N ALA A 3 -21.34 19.49 19.11
CA ALA A 3 -20.39 18.63 19.82
C ALA A 3 -20.54 17.14 19.45
N ASP A 4 -21.77 16.68 19.24
CA ASP A 4 -22.09 15.32 18.79
C ASP A 4 -21.50 15.05 17.39
N ARG A 5 -21.62 16.03 16.50
CA ARG A 5 -21.01 15.98 15.15
C ARG A 5 -19.48 15.97 15.19
N SER A 6 -18.88 16.82 16.00
CA SER A 6 -17.41 16.87 16.14
C SER A 6 -16.86 15.55 16.69
N THR A 7 -17.58 14.92 17.61
CA THR A 7 -17.27 13.59 18.12
C THR A 7 -17.37 12.52 17.01
N ALA A 8 -18.45 12.54 16.22
CA ALA A 8 -18.63 11.59 15.12
C ALA A 8 -17.55 11.74 14.03
N TRP A 9 -17.17 12.97 13.67
CA TRP A 9 -16.05 13.20 12.75
C TRP A 9 -14.71 12.80 13.33
N SER A 10 -14.49 13.04 14.62
CA SER A 10 -13.26 12.60 15.30
C SER A 10 -13.11 11.08 15.28
N ALA A 11 -14.19 10.35 15.55
CA ALA A 11 -14.22 8.89 15.48
C ALA A 11 -14.00 8.37 14.05
N ALA A 12 -14.60 9.03 13.05
CA ALA A 12 -14.39 8.68 11.66
C ALA A 12 -12.92 8.90 11.21
N LEU A 13 -12.30 10.02 11.62
CA LEU A 13 -10.89 10.30 11.34
C LEU A 13 -9.97 9.30 12.04
N GLU A 14 -10.26 8.93 13.29
CA GLU A 14 -9.51 7.92 14.03
C GLU A 14 -9.56 6.54 13.35
N ALA A 15 -10.74 6.12 12.86
CA ALA A 15 -10.85 4.87 12.09
C ALA A 15 -10.02 4.90 10.80
N MET A 16 -10.05 6.03 10.08
CA MET A 16 -9.25 6.20 8.85
C MET A 16 -7.73 6.27 9.12
N GLU A 17 -7.32 6.82 10.26
CA GLU A 17 -5.92 6.83 10.71
C GLU A 17 -5.45 5.41 11.04
N LEU A 18 -6.27 4.61 11.72
CA LEU A 18 -5.97 3.21 12.02
C LEU A 18 -5.82 2.37 10.74
N GLU A 19 -6.65 2.61 9.74
CA GLU A 19 -6.51 1.98 8.43
C GLU A 19 -5.22 2.39 7.72
N ALA A 20 -4.85 3.68 7.78
CA ALA A 20 -3.58 4.16 7.22
C ALA A 20 -2.37 3.50 7.91
N ASP A 21 -2.40 3.36 9.23
CA ASP A 21 -1.36 2.67 10.00
C ASP A 21 -1.22 1.19 9.58
N ALA A 22 -2.35 0.51 9.34
CA ALA A 22 -2.34 -0.88 8.87
C ALA A 22 -1.69 -1.01 7.49
N VAL A 23 -1.99 -0.10 6.56
CA VAL A 23 -1.37 -0.08 5.22
C VAL A 23 0.12 0.20 5.30
N GLU A 24 0.55 1.13 6.15
CA GLU A 24 1.96 1.41 6.37
C GLU A 24 2.72 0.21 6.90
N GLN A 25 2.14 -0.49 7.88
CA GLN A 25 2.72 -1.72 8.41
C GLN A 25 2.86 -2.78 7.31
N MET A 26 1.86 -2.91 6.44
CA MET A 26 1.93 -3.80 5.29
C MET A 26 3.01 -3.38 4.29
N LEU A 27 3.15 -2.08 4.01
CA LEU A 27 4.20 -1.58 3.11
C LEU A 27 5.60 -1.84 3.65
N ARG A 28 5.80 -1.76 4.98
CA ARG A 28 7.05 -2.17 5.64
C ARG A 28 7.36 -3.66 5.45
N HIS A 29 6.32 -4.50 5.32
CA HIS A 29 6.44 -5.93 5.10
C HIS A 29 5.99 -6.32 3.69
N ARG A 30 6.84 -6.03 2.69
CA ARG A 30 6.53 -6.17 1.26
C ARG A 30 5.92 -7.51 0.84
N GLU A 31 6.24 -8.60 1.54
CA GLU A 31 5.69 -9.94 1.29
C GLU A 31 4.20 -10.08 1.64
N LEU A 32 3.68 -9.24 2.55
CA LEU A 32 2.27 -9.23 2.97
C LEU A 32 1.37 -8.45 1.99
N LEU A 33 1.93 -7.59 1.14
CA LEU A 33 1.16 -6.76 0.20
C LEU A 33 0.36 -7.57 -0.81
N GLU A 34 0.90 -8.69 -1.28
CA GLU A 34 0.20 -9.56 -2.25
C GLU A 34 -1.07 -10.18 -1.67
N GLN A 35 -1.08 -10.47 -0.37
CA GLN A 35 -2.22 -11.09 0.31
C GLN A 35 -3.32 -10.07 0.66
N ALA A 36 -2.95 -8.79 0.74
CA ALA A 36 -3.83 -7.75 1.27
C ALA A 36 -4.40 -6.79 0.21
N ALA A 37 -3.83 -6.77 -1.01
CA ALA A 37 -4.33 -5.96 -2.14
C ALA A 37 -5.81 -6.24 -2.52
N GLN A 38 -6.39 -7.35 -2.04
CA GLN A 38 -7.76 -7.75 -2.36
C GLN A 38 -8.85 -7.06 -1.52
N LYS A 39 -8.53 -6.32 -0.44
CA LYS A 39 -9.52 -6.06 0.62
C LYS A 39 -9.81 -4.60 0.98
N MET A 40 -9.20 -3.62 0.32
CA MET A 40 -9.35 -2.23 0.74
C MET A 40 -10.28 -1.45 -0.20
N VAL A 41 -11.56 -1.38 0.15
CA VAL A 41 -12.54 -0.47 -0.48
C VAL A 41 -12.77 0.67 0.50
N PHE A 42 -12.24 1.85 0.19
CA PHE A 42 -12.49 3.06 0.96
C PHE A 42 -13.97 3.44 0.85
N VAL A 43 -14.63 3.63 1.99
CA VAL A 43 -16.01 4.13 2.06
C VAL A 43 -16.02 5.41 2.90
N PRO A 44 -16.34 6.57 2.32
CA PRO A 44 -16.39 7.81 3.07
C PRO A 44 -17.51 7.76 4.13
N PRO A 45 -17.29 8.35 5.32
CA PRO A 45 -18.33 8.45 6.35
C PRO A 45 -19.53 9.24 5.82
N ALA A 46 -20.66 8.55 5.64
CA ALA A 46 -21.91 9.15 5.14
C ALA A 46 -22.82 9.58 6.31
N GLY A 47 -23.61 10.64 6.09
CA GLY A 47 -24.67 11.06 7.03
C GLY A 47 -24.22 11.90 8.23
N ILE A 48 -22.92 12.22 8.36
CA ILE A 48 -22.37 12.97 9.51
C ILE A 48 -22.42 14.51 9.30
N GLY A 49 -22.82 14.97 8.12
CA GLY A 49 -22.83 16.39 7.75
C GLY A 49 -21.41 16.93 7.49
N PRO A 50 -21.24 18.26 7.30
CA PRO A 50 -19.95 18.84 6.93
C PRO A 50 -18.90 18.69 8.05
N LEU A 51 -17.63 18.57 7.65
CA LEU A 51 -16.49 18.53 8.54
C LEU A 51 -16.41 19.83 9.39
N PRO A 52 -16.30 19.74 10.72
CA PRO A 52 -16.05 20.90 11.58
C PRO A 52 -14.73 21.58 11.27
N LEU A 53 -14.70 22.91 11.34
CA LEU A 53 -13.52 23.71 10.99
C LEU A 53 -12.29 23.34 11.84
N GLU A 54 -12.50 23.05 13.13
CA GLU A 54 -11.47 22.61 14.08
C GLU A 54 -10.78 21.29 13.71
N LEU A 55 -11.38 20.46 12.86
CA LEU A 55 -10.82 19.19 12.40
C LEU A 55 -10.22 19.27 10.99
N THR A 56 -10.23 20.45 10.37
CA THR A 56 -9.80 20.65 8.98
C THR A 56 -8.33 20.30 8.79
N ASP A 57 -7.46 20.80 9.68
CA ASP A 57 -6.03 20.54 9.59
C ASP A 57 -5.70 19.05 9.75
N ARG A 58 -6.36 18.37 10.70
CA ARG A 58 -6.20 16.93 10.91
C ARG A 58 -6.64 16.13 9.68
N ALA A 59 -7.79 16.47 9.10
CA ALA A 59 -8.30 15.82 7.90
C ALA A 59 -7.36 16.04 6.69
N HIS A 60 -6.82 17.26 6.53
CA HIS A 60 -5.87 17.55 5.46
C HIS A 60 -4.58 16.72 5.59
N LEU A 61 -4.01 16.64 6.80
CA LEU A 61 -2.83 15.82 7.05
C LEU A 61 -3.08 14.35 6.72
N LEU A 62 -4.25 13.83 7.12
CA LEU A 62 -4.63 12.45 6.82
C LEU A 62 -4.78 12.19 5.31
N VAL A 63 -5.40 13.12 4.56
CA VAL A 63 -5.54 12.99 3.10
C VAL A 63 -4.17 13.00 2.42
N GLN A 64 -3.26 13.87 2.82
CA GLN A 64 -1.89 13.88 2.27
C GLN A 64 -1.19 12.54 2.54
N ARG A 65 -1.27 12.04 3.78
CA ARG A 65 -0.73 10.73 4.16
C ARG A 65 -1.30 9.61 3.28
N GLN A 66 -2.62 9.57 3.08
CA GLN A 66 -3.26 8.56 2.24
C GLN A 66 -2.82 8.63 0.76
N LEU A 67 -2.59 9.84 0.22
CA LEU A 67 -2.08 10.02 -1.14
C LEU A 67 -0.65 9.49 -1.29
N ASP A 68 0.21 9.73 -0.30
CA ASP A 68 1.57 9.21 -0.30
C ASP A 68 1.58 7.67 -0.19
N LEU A 69 0.74 7.10 0.68
CA LEU A 69 0.59 5.64 0.77
C LEU A 69 0.06 5.02 -0.52
N ALA A 70 -0.91 5.65 -1.19
CA ALA A 70 -1.41 5.18 -2.47
C ALA A 70 -0.32 5.19 -3.56
N ARG A 71 0.55 6.20 -3.55
CA ARG A 71 1.71 6.28 -4.45
C ARG A 71 2.70 5.15 -4.15
N GLU A 72 3.07 4.95 -2.89
CA GLU A 72 4.00 3.90 -2.50
C GLU A 72 3.46 2.50 -2.82
N LEU A 73 2.19 2.26 -2.55
CA LEU A 73 1.51 1.00 -2.88
C LEU A 73 1.56 0.71 -4.38
N SER A 74 1.31 1.73 -5.21
CA SER A 74 1.39 1.61 -6.66
C SER A 74 2.80 1.23 -7.14
N ILE A 75 3.83 1.83 -6.55
CA ILE A 75 5.24 1.52 -6.83
C ILE A 75 5.57 0.08 -6.41
N ALA A 76 5.15 -0.33 -5.21
CA ALA A 76 5.40 -1.66 -4.68
C ALA A 76 4.79 -2.76 -5.56
N ILE A 77 3.53 -2.59 -5.98
CA ILE A 77 2.81 -3.51 -6.89
C ILE A 77 3.49 -3.57 -8.26
N ALA A 78 3.87 -2.43 -8.84
CA ALA A 78 4.54 -2.39 -10.14
C ALA A 78 5.90 -3.13 -10.11
N GLY A 79 6.70 -2.91 -9.06
CA GLY A 79 7.97 -3.60 -8.86
C GLY A 79 7.81 -5.11 -8.72
N ASN A 80 6.81 -5.56 -7.97
CA ASN A 80 6.53 -6.99 -7.81
C ASN A 80 6.17 -7.65 -9.16
N ARG A 81 5.31 -7.01 -9.97
CA ARG A 81 4.99 -7.51 -11.32
C ARG A 81 6.22 -7.64 -12.22
N GLN A 82 7.19 -6.71 -12.12
CA GLN A 82 8.44 -6.80 -12.87
C GLN A 82 9.31 -7.96 -12.40
N GLN A 83 9.44 -8.17 -11.08
CA GLN A 83 10.17 -9.30 -10.51
C GLN A 83 9.53 -10.64 -10.93
N ALA A 84 8.20 -10.76 -10.85
CA ALA A 84 7.48 -11.94 -11.30
C ALA A 84 7.70 -12.23 -12.80
N ARG A 85 7.76 -11.20 -13.66
CA ARG A 85 8.08 -11.35 -15.09
C ARG A 85 9.52 -11.85 -15.30
N LEU A 86 10.49 -11.32 -14.56
CA LEU A 86 11.89 -11.75 -14.65
C LEU A 86 12.04 -13.21 -14.21
N VAL A 87 11.50 -13.59 -13.05
CA VAL A 87 11.52 -14.96 -12.54
C VAL A 87 10.92 -15.93 -13.55
N ASN A 88 9.76 -15.59 -14.13
CA ASN A 88 9.12 -16.39 -15.17
C ASN A 88 9.96 -16.52 -16.45
N ARG A 89 10.69 -15.47 -16.84
CA ARG A 89 11.61 -15.51 -17.98
C ARG A 89 12.79 -16.45 -17.71
N THR A 90 13.50 -16.30 -16.59
CA THR A 90 14.60 -17.20 -16.19
C THR A 90 14.15 -18.65 -16.04
N ARG A 91 12.93 -18.90 -15.51
CA ARG A 91 12.38 -20.27 -15.44
C ARG A 91 12.15 -20.87 -16.83
N ARG A 92 11.64 -20.08 -17.79
CA ARG A 92 11.44 -20.54 -19.18
C ARG A 92 12.77 -20.76 -19.89
N GLU A 93 13.74 -19.87 -19.72
CA GLU A 93 15.07 -19.97 -20.33
C GLU A 93 15.87 -21.14 -19.73
N GLY A 94 15.81 -21.36 -18.42
CA GLY A 94 16.43 -22.52 -17.76
C GLY A 94 15.76 -23.87 -18.03
N SER A 95 14.57 -23.87 -18.65
CA SER A 95 13.89 -25.10 -19.11
C SER A 95 14.13 -25.40 -20.60
N GLY A 96 14.81 -24.49 -21.33
CA GLY A 96 15.27 -24.72 -22.69
C GLY A 96 16.69 -25.26 -22.64
N GLY A 97 16.92 -26.45 -23.22
CA GLY A 97 18.21 -27.16 -23.24
C GLY A 97 19.32 -26.44 -24.00
N GLY A 98 19.77 -25.29 -23.50
CA GLY A 98 21.04 -24.68 -23.84
C GLY A 98 22.18 -25.30 -23.02
N PRO A 99 23.43 -25.23 -23.50
CA PRO A 99 24.57 -25.79 -22.77
C PRO A 99 24.65 -25.17 -21.37
N PRO A 100 24.95 -25.98 -20.33
CA PRO A 100 24.95 -25.51 -18.95
C PRO A 100 25.96 -24.35 -18.77
N PRO A 101 25.64 -23.38 -17.90
CA PRO A 101 26.53 -22.24 -17.65
C PRO A 101 27.89 -22.74 -17.14
N VAL A 102 28.96 -22.43 -17.87
CA VAL A 102 30.33 -22.75 -17.48
C VAL A 102 30.86 -21.64 -16.59
N TYR A 103 31.08 -21.95 -15.32
CA TYR A 103 31.67 -21.00 -14.37
C TYR A 103 33.20 -21.02 -14.53
N HIS A 104 33.77 -19.90 -14.96
CA HIS A 104 35.23 -19.70 -14.92
C HIS A 104 35.61 -19.16 -13.55
N ASP A 105 36.16 -20.04 -12.68
CA ASP A 105 36.85 -19.60 -11.46
C ASP A 105 38.19 -18.99 -11.88
N ILE A 106 38.26 -17.65 -11.90
CA ILE A 106 39.53 -16.94 -12.06
C ILE A 106 40.21 -16.87 -10.70
N ARG A 107 41.04 -17.86 -10.40
CA ARG A 107 42.06 -17.74 -9.37
C ARG A 107 43.35 -17.24 -10.01
N THR A 108 43.78 -16.05 -9.64
CA THR A 108 45.18 -15.62 -9.77
C THR A 108 45.52 -14.77 -8.57
#